data_AF-A0A915LBU8-F1
#
_entry.id   AF-A0A915LBU8-F1
#
_cell.length_a   1.000
_cell.length_b   1.000
_cell.length_c   1.000
_cell.angle_alpha   90.00
_cell.angle_beta   90.00
_cell.angle_gamma   90.00
#
_symmetry.space_group_name_H-M   'P 1'
#
loop_
_entity.id
_entity.type
_entity.pdbx_description
1 polymer ?
#
loop_
_entity_poly.entity_id
_entity_poly.type
_entity_poly.pdbx_seq_one_letter_code
_entity_poly.pdbx_strand_id
1 'polypeptide(L)'
;QCPLKEEFQQQTLVINLPKNLTIHDVQWLSVMSPGADVDFGHTAIKLSKNQGIQPHLPPISEQDAILEAQGWPATKLIAVPQGKETEIKFTLGPAAGTKAKSLRGSCDSLEKVWYAEGLMQPEIWLQRGTRYVFQIFGGKSNPFYMTTDKEGGFATKNTTEKKNIINILGDKGQAVGQLCEHAMVNDQTDPDSFADFSDFSPNLVLNCPSKKRSFEIKWGADTTDLNDFYYGSYKAKFMGGKVRLCDRIDDSDENDPKCLRFKKSKKIVKTVL
;
A
#
# COMPACT_ATOMS: atom_id res chain seq x y z
N GLN A 1 -3.68 -38.62 28.74
CA GLN A 1 -2.68 -37.84 29.50
C GLN A 1 -1.60 -37.41 28.51
N CYS A 2 -1.62 -36.16 28.04
CA CYS A 2 -0.59 -35.62 27.15
C CYS A 2 0.38 -34.79 27.99
N PRO A 3 1.67 -35.15 28.09
CA PRO A 3 2.65 -34.33 28.77
C PRO A 3 3.05 -33.17 27.84
N LEU A 4 2.88 -31.93 28.29
CA LEU A 4 3.66 -30.83 27.73
C LEU A 4 5.12 -31.10 28.12
N LYS A 5 5.94 -31.47 27.13
CA LYS A 5 7.29 -32.00 27.34
C LYS A 5 8.40 -30.98 27.06
N GLU A 6 8.09 -29.70 27.07
CA GLU A 6 9.07 -28.62 26.93
C GLU A 6 8.75 -27.48 27.90
N GLU A 7 9.74 -27.08 28.70
CA GLU A 7 9.66 -25.86 29.50
C GLU A 7 9.77 -24.65 28.56
N PHE A 8 8.69 -23.88 28.43
CA PHE A 8 8.71 -22.61 27.70
C PHE A 8 9.40 -21.54 28.54
N GLN A 9 10.73 -21.45 28.46
CA GLN A 9 11.48 -20.35 29.07
C GLN A 9 11.62 -19.18 28.09
N GLN A 10 11.12 -18.00 28.48
CA GLN A 10 11.33 -16.70 27.81
C GLN A 10 10.79 -16.55 26.37
N GLN A 11 9.76 -17.30 25.97
CA GLN A 11 9.13 -17.10 24.66
C GLN A 11 8.03 -16.02 24.69
N THR A 12 7.98 -15.20 23.64
CA THR A 12 6.91 -14.20 23.45
C THR A 12 5.71 -14.85 22.76
N LEU A 13 4.56 -14.82 23.42
CA LEU A 13 3.30 -15.28 22.84
C LEU A 13 2.64 -14.14 22.05
N VAL A 14 2.53 -14.30 20.73
CA VAL A 14 1.82 -13.33 19.86
C VAL A 14 0.39 -13.81 19.65
N ILE A 15 -0.59 -13.02 20.09
CA ILE A 15 -2.02 -13.33 19.96
C ILE A 15 -2.65 -12.37 18.93
N ASN A 16 -3.21 -12.93 17.87
CA ASN A 16 -3.98 -12.17 16.89
C ASN A 16 -5.44 -12.10 17.35
N LEU A 17 -5.94 -10.89 17.61
CA LEU A 17 -7.35 -10.69 17.94
C LEU A 17 -8.24 -10.88 16.71
N PRO A 18 -9.47 -11.38 16.88
CA PRO A 18 -10.49 -11.39 15.83
C PRO A 18 -10.71 -9.98 15.24
N LYS A 19 -11.06 -9.91 13.95
CA LYS A 19 -11.17 -8.63 13.21
C LYS A 19 -12.15 -7.62 13.82
N ASN A 20 -13.09 -8.08 14.64
CA ASN A 20 -14.13 -7.27 15.29
C ASN A 20 -13.78 -6.85 16.72
N LEU A 21 -12.60 -7.21 17.22
CA LEU A 21 -12.14 -6.89 18.57
C LEU A 21 -10.86 -6.07 18.50
N THR A 22 -10.76 -5.09 19.38
CA THR A 22 -9.54 -4.33 19.66
C THR A 22 -8.99 -4.74 21.02
N ILE A 23 -7.74 -4.37 21.31
CA ILE A 23 -7.15 -4.61 22.63
C ILE A 23 -7.90 -3.87 23.76
N HIS A 24 -8.69 -2.84 23.44
CA HIS A 24 -9.54 -2.15 24.42
C HIS A 24 -10.81 -2.94 24.78
N ASP A 25 -11.18 -3.94 23.97
CA ASP A 25 -12.33 -4.82 24.21
C ASP A 25 -11.96 -6.04 25.06
N VAL A 26 -10.67 -6.24 25.35
CA VAL A 26 -10.14 -7.38 26.09
C VAL A 26 -9.73 -6.94 27.50
N GLN A 27 -10.34 -7.55 28.53
CA GLN A 27 -10.08 -7.17 29.93
C GLN A 27 -8.94 -7.96 30.57
N TRP A 28 -8.75 -9.22 30.15
CA TRP A 28 -7.73 -10.12 30.68
C TRP A 28 -7.37 -11.17 29.63
N LEU A 29 -6.17 -11.73 29.77
CA LEU A 29 -5.69 -12.89 29.00
C LEU A 29 -5.34 -13.99 29.99
N SER A 30 -5.68 -15.24 29.67
CA SER A 30 -5.32 -16.41 30.45
C SER A 30 -4.84 -17.56 29.59
N VAL A 31 -3.96 -18.37 30.14
CA VAL A 31 -3.57 -19.66 29.57
C VAL A 31 -4.29 -20.75 30.35
N MET A 32 -5.29 -21.38 29.73
CA MET A 32 -6.09 -22.44 30.38
C MET A 32 -6.10 -23.72 29.55
N SER A 33 -6.25 -24.88 30.22
CA SER A 33 -6.56 -26.17 29.57
C SER A 33 -8.04 -26.51 29.77
N PRO A 34 -8.89 -26.39 28.73
CA PRO A 34 -10.32 -26.68 28.84
C PRO A 34 -10.62 -28.15 29.18
N GLY A 35 -9.76 -29.07 28.74
CA GLY A 35 -9.94 -30.50 28.99
C GLY A 35 -9.52 -30.96 30.39
N ALA A 36 -8.73 -30.17 31.10
CA ALA A 36 -8.28 -30.46 32.46
C ALA A 36 -8.88 -29.51 33.51
N ASP A 37 -9.61 -28.48 33.08
CA ASP A 37 -10.18 -27.42 33.93
C ASP A 37 -9.13 -26.73 34.83
N VAL A 38 -7.98 -26.37 34.24
CA VAL A 38 -6.85 -25.73 34.93
C VAL A 38 -6.50 -24.40 34.27
N ASP A 39 -6.38 -23.34 35.08
CA ASP A 39 -5.77 -22.05 34.72
C ASP A 39 -4.29 -22.06 35.09
N PHE A 40 -3.42 -21.92 34.09
CA PHE A 40 -1.97 -21.85 34.25
C PHE A 40 -1.47 -20.42 34.51
N GLY A 41 -2.36 -19.43 34.48
CA GLY A 41 -2.06 -18.05 34.80
C GLY A 41 -2.85 -17.08 33.92
N HIS A 42 -3.24 -15.96 34.52
CA HIS A 42 -3.92 -14.88 33.84
C HIS A 42 -3.31 -13.51 34.19
N THR A 43 -3.49 -12.56 33.28
CA THR A 43 -3.06 -11.18 33.45
C THR A 43 -4.15 -10.22 32.98
N ALA A 44 -4.39 -9.18 33.76
CA ALA A 44 -5.36 -8.14 33.43
C ALA A 44 -4.74 -7.10 32.49
N ILE A 45 -5.44 -6.77 31.42
CA ILE A 45 -5.02 -5.72 30.49
C ILE A 45 -5.50 -4.37 31.01
N LYS A 46 -4.60 -3.60 31.63
CA LYS A 46 -4.89 -2.28 32.19
C LYS A 46 -4.55 -1.18 31.19
N LEU A 47 -5.39 -1.00 30.17
CA LEU A 47 -5.25 0.08 29.19
C LEU A 47 -6.22 1.21 29.51
N SER A 48 -5.72 2.45 29.58
CA SER A 48 -6.61 3.60 29.72
C SER A 48 -7.34 3.89 28.40
N LYS A 49 -8.59 4.37 28.46
CA LYS A 49 -9.45 4.60 27.27
C LYS A 49 -8.87 5.54 26.22
N ASN A 50 -7.80 6.27 26.54
CA ASN A 50 -7.13 7.25 25.66
C ASN A 50 -5.65 6.92 25.40
N GLN A 51 -5.17 5.74 25.81
CA GLN A 51 -3.80 5.33 25.53
C GLN A 51 -3.72 4.90 24.07
N GLY A 52 -3.05 5.70 23.25
CA GLY A 52 -2.72 5.32 21.88
C GLY A 52 -1.75 4.15 21.91
N ILE A 53 -2.20 2.99 21.42
CA ILE A 53 -1.36 1.80 21.28
C ILE A 53 -1.00 1.71 19.80
N GLN A 54 0.30 1.74 19.50
CA GLN A 54 0.75 1.55 18.13
C GLN A 54 0.44 0.12 17.71
N PRO A 55 -0.10 -0.11 16.50
CA PRO A 55 -0.30 -1.47 15.99
C PRO A 55 1.06 -2.18 15.98
N HIS A 56 1.07 -3.44 16.43
CA HIS A 56 2.27 -4.27 16.35
C HIS A 56 2.66 -4.41 14.88
N LEU A 57 3.77 -3.77 14.49
CA LEU A 57 4.44 -4.05 13.24
C LEU A 57 5.11 -5.41 13.41
N PRO A 58 4.74 -6.46 12.66
CA PRO A 58 5.52 -7.69 12.67
C PRO A 58 6.98 -7.34 12.36
N PRO A 59 7.95 -7.98 13.02
CA PRO A 59 9.35 -7.87 12.60
C PRO A 59 9.39 -8.23 11.11
N ILE A 60 9.86 -7.28 10.30
CA ILE A 60 10.30 -7.58 8.93
C ILE A 60 11.35 -8.68 9.11
N SER A 61 11.21 -9.82 8.41
CA SER A 61 12.20 -10.90 8.55
C SER A 61 13.58 -10.32 8.20
N GLU A 62 14.66 -10.76 8.87
CA GLU A 62 16.00 -10.24 8.57
C GLU A 62 16.32 -10.33 7.07
N GLN A 63 15.84 -11.36 6.37
CA GLN A 63 15.93 -11.48 4.92
C GLN A 63 15.14 -10.41 4.16
N ASP A 64 13.90 -10.12 4.54
CA ASP A 64 13.10 -9.07 3.90
C ASP A 64 13.72 -7.68 4.15
N ALA A 65 14.25 -7.43 5.36
CA ALA A 65 14.91 -6.18 5.72
C ALA A 65 16.25 -6.00 4.97
N ILE A 66 17.02 -7.08 4.80
CA ILE A 66 18.25 -7.08 4.01
C ILE A 66 17.94 -6.86 2.52
N LEU A 67 16.89 -7.52 1.99
CA LEU A 67 16.49 -7.38 0.60
C LEU A 67 15.95 -5.96 0.31
N GLU A 68 15.19 -5.37 1.23
CA GLU A 68 14.78 -3.97 1.18
C GLU A 68 15.99 -3.02 1.26
N ALA A 69 16.99 -3.32 2.10
CA ALA A 69 18.19 -2.49 2.24
C ALA A 69 19.16 -2.58 1.06
N GLN A 70 19.12 -3.65 0.27
CA GLN A 70 19.92 -3.85 -0.94
C GLN A 70 19.18 -3.43 -2.23
N GLY A 71 17.91 -3.07 -2.09
CA GLY A 71 17.03 -2.61 -3.14
C GLY A 71 17.27 -1.17 -3.58
N TRP A 72 16.68 -0.80 -4.72
CA TRP A 72 16.52 0.62 -5.02
C TRP A 72 15.61 1.28 -3.98
N PRO A 73 15.92 2.52 -3.56
CA PRO A 73 15.02 3.26 -2.70
C PRO A 73 13.67 3.47 -3.39
N ALA A 74 12.58 3.38 -2.62
CA ALA A 74 11.24 3.64 -3.13
C ALA A 74 11.15 5.09 -3.60
N THR A 75 10.76 5.30 -4.86
CA THR A 75 10.46 6.65 -5.36
C THR A 75 9.18 7.18 -4.71
N LYS A 76 9.10 8.50 -4.50
CA LYS A 76 7.92 9.16 -3.93
C LYS A 76 7.36 10.12 -4.96
N LEU A 77 6.04 10.15 -5.08
CA LEU A 77 5.32 11.13 -5.90
C LEU A 77 4.44 11.97 -4.98
N ILE A 78 4.85 13.21 -4.73
CA ILE A 78 4.08 14.16 -3.90
C ILE A 78 3.12 14.94 -4.81
N ALA A 79 1.84 14.60 -4.76
CA ALA A 79 0.81 15.25 -5.57
C ALA A 79 0.24 16.48 -4.86
N VAL A 80 1.04 17.55 -4.82
CA VAL A 80 0.63 18.84 -4.26
C VAL A 80 -0.57 19.40 -5.05
N PRO A 81 -1.62 19.94 -4.40
CA PRO A 81 -2.77 20.48 -5.10
C PRO A 81 -2.38 21.65 -6.02
N GLN A 82 -2.60 21.47 -7.34
CA GLN A 82 -2.39 22.50 -8.35
C GLN A 82 -3.74 22.99 -8.88
N GLY A 83 -4.05 24.27 -8.66
CA GLY A 83 -5.26 24.90 -9.21
C GLY A 83 -6.56 24.20 -8.79
N LYS A 84 -7.45 23.96 -9.76
CA LYS A 84 -8.79 23.39 -9.51
C LYS A 84 -8.79 21.86 -9.48
N GLU A 85 -7.98 21.22 -10.31
CA GLU A 85 -7.84 19.77 -10.44
C GLU A 85 -6.36 19.43 -10.58
N THR A 86 -5.89 18.40 -9.88
CA THR A 86 -4.52 17.90 -9.96
C THR A 86 -4.50 16.61 -10.77
N GLU A 87 -3.81 16.63 -11.91
CA GLU A 87 -3.73 15.49 -12.81
C GLU A 87 -2.57 14.57 -12.41
N ILE A 88 -2.79 13.25 -12.48
CA ILE A 88 -1.72 12.24 -12.36
C ILE A 88 -1.87 11.22 -13.48
N LYS A 89 -0.82 11.04 -14.27
CA LYS A 89 -0.75 10.13 -15.40
C LYS A 89 -0.17 8.79 -14.99
N PHE A 90 -0.89 7.73 -15.32
CA PHE A 90 -0.45 6.35 -15.16
C PHE A 90 -0.17 5.70 -16.51
N THR A 91 1.02 5.11 -16.62
CA THR A 91 1.50 4.38 -17.80
C THR A 91 2.09 3.05 -17.34
N LEU A 92 2.40 2.15 -18.28
CA LEU A 92 3.16 0.94 -17.96
C LEU A 92 4.65 1.12 -18.22
N GLY A 93 5.45 0.18 -17.73
CA GLY A 93 6.87 0.06 -18.06
C GLY A 93 7.48 -1.19 -17.47
N PRO A 94 8.77 -1.46 -17.72
CA PRO A 94 9.46 -2.64 -17.20
C PRO A 94 9.54 -2.63 -15.67
N ALA A 95 9.57 -3.82 -15.09
CA ALA A 95 9.75 -4.05 -13.66
C ALA A 95 11.19 -3.86 -13.14
N ALA A 96 12.18 -3.70 -14.02
CA ALA A 96 13.59 -3.37 -13.72
C ALA A 96 14.35 -4.25 -12.70
N GLY A 97 14.57 -5.52 -13.02
CA GLY A 97 15.56 -6.36 -12.32
C GLY A 97 15.23 -6.68 -10.86
N THR A 98 16.18 -7.32 -10.18
CA THR A 98 16.06 -7.76 -8.79
C THR A 98 16.20 -6.62 -7.79
N LYS A 99 16.94 -5.56 -8.11
CA LYS A 99 17.07 -4.39 -7.24
C LYS A 99 15.76 -3.63 -7.10
N ALA A 100 14.94 -3.53 -8.15
CA ALA A 100 13.59 -2.97 -8.07
C ALA A 100 12.54 -3.99 -7.57
N LYS A 101 12.89 -5.27 -7.46
CA LYS A 101 12.03 -6.34 -6.92
C LYS A 101 11.92 -6.28 -5.40
N SER A 102 12.98 -5.83 -4.71
CA SER A 102 12.98 -5.55 -3.26
C SER A 102 11.74 -4.76 -2.81
N LEU A 103 11.29 -3.79 -3.61
CA LEU A 103 10.11 -2.96 -3.37
C LEU A 103 8.76 -3.71 -3.41
N ARG A 104 8.74 -4.96 -3.88
CA ARG A 104 7.54 -5.78 -4.12
C ARG A 104 7.59 -7.17 -3.47
N GLY A 105 8.70 -7.56 -2.86
CA GLY A 105 8.95 -8.91 -2.32
C GLY A 105 9.38 -9.94 -3.38
N SER A 106 9.32 -11.24 -3.03
CA SER A 106 9.93 -12.36 -3.78
C SER A 106 9.32 -12.71 -5.17
N CYS A 107 8.60 -11.83 -5.85
CA CYS A 107 7.95 -12.15 -7.14
C CYS A 107 8.86 -11.95 -8.37
N ASP A 108 9.52 -13.00 -8.84
CA ASP A 108 10.49 -12.99 -9.97
C ASP A 108 9.87 -12.87 -11.38
N SER A 109 8.54 -12.88 -11.52
CA SER A 109 7.89 -13.08 -12.83
C SER A 109 7.18 -11.84 -13.41
N LEU A 110 7.38 -10.65 -12.84
CA LEU A 110 6.70 -9.45 -13.33
C LEU A 110 7.47 -8.83 -14.48
N GLU A 111 6.92 -8.90 -15.68
CA GLU A 111 7.49 -8.22 -16.85
C GLU A 111 7.24 -6.70 -16.79
N LYS A 112 6.05 -6.29 -16.33
CA LYS A 112 5.59 -4.89 -16.36
C LYS A 112 4.99 -4.44 -15.04
N VAL A 113 5.11 -3.15 -14.77
CA VAL A 113 4.54 -2.47 -13.60
C VAL A 113 3.95 -1.11 -13.98
N TRP A 114 3.18 -0.53 -13.07
CA TRP A 114 2.62 0.80 -13.19
C TRP A 114 3.67 1.87 -12.86
N TYR A 115 3.73 2.85 -13.75
CA TYR A 115 4.47 4.08 -13.57
C TYR A 115 3.46 5.21 -13.34
N ALA A 116 3.79 6.16 -12.47
CA ALA A 116 3.01 7.36 -12.24
C ALA A 116 3.91 8.59 -12.47
N GLU A 117 3.50 9.48 -13.36
CA GLU A 117 4.33 10.63 -13.82
C GLU A 117 5.76 10.23 -14.24
N GLY A 118 5.92 9.04 -14.84
CA GLY A 118 7.22 8.53 -15.27
C GLY A 118 8.06 7.88 -14.16
N LEU A 119 7.63 7.93 -12.91
CA LEU A 119 8.27 7.21 -11.80
C LEU A 119 7.76 5.78 -11.73
N MET A 120 8.66 4.80 -11.52
CA MET A 120 8.30 3.39 -11.37
C MET A 120 7.72 3.11 -9.99
N GLN A 121 6.48 2.63 -9.94
CA GLN A 121 5.76 2.23 -8.72
C GLN A 121 5.98 3.14 -7.50
N PRO A 122 5.88 4.47 -7.64
CA PRO A 122 6.15 5.36 -6.51
C PRO A 122 5.17 5.15 -5.36
N GLU A 123 5.60 5.48 -4.14
CA GLU A 123 4.66 5.81 -3.08
C GLU A 123 4.00 7.16 -3.42
N ILE A 124 2.69 7.15 -3.65
CA ILE A 124 1.95 8.35 -4.05
C ILE A 124 1.38 9.03 -2.81
N TRP A 125 1.75 10.28 -2.59
CA TRP A 125 1.27 11.11 -1.49
C TRP A 125 0.21 12.08 -2.00
N LEU A 126 -1.02 11.92 -1.51
CA LEU A 126 -2.20 12.70 -1.87
C LEU A 126 -2.67 13.53 -0.67
N GLN A 127 -3.34 14.65 -0.93
CA GLN A 127 -3.89 15.53 0.10
C GLN A 127 -5.42 15.53 0.07
N ARG A 128 -6.03 15.40 1.25
CA ARG A 128 -7.49 15.44 1.39
C ARG A 128 -8.08 16.78 0.95
N GLY A 129 -9.33 16.73 0.47
CA GLY A 129 -10.05 17.90 -0.04
C GLY A 129 -9.62 18.34 -1.45
N THR A 130 -8.66 17.63 -2.05
CA THR A 130 -8.19 17.90 -3.43
C THR A 130 -9.01 17.11 -4.45
N ARG A 131 -9.24 17.71 -5.62
CA ARG A 131 -9.82 17.01 -6.76
C ARG A 131 -8.70 16.45 -7.64
N TYR A 132 -8.58 15.14 -7.69
CA TYR A 132 -7.62 14.46 -8.54
C TYR A 132 -8.26 13.97 -9.83
N VAL A 133 -7.48 13.99 -10.90
CA VAL A 133 -7.83 13.41 -12.20
C VAL A 133 -6.76 12.41 -12.58
N PHE A 134 -7.07 11.13 -12.51
CA PHE A 134 -6.15 10.07 -12.88
C PHE A 134 -6.31 9.73 -14.36
N GLN A 135 -5.27 9.94 -15.15
CA GLN A 135 -5.25 9.61 -16.57
C GLN A 135 -4.60 8.24 -16.77
N ILE A 136 -5.40 7.23 -17.09
CA ILE A 136 -4.92 5.85 -17.17
C ILE A 136 -4.61 5.44 -18.62
N PHE A 137 -3.40 4.93 -18.83
CA PHE A 137 -2.91 4.43 -20.12
C PHE A 137 -2.35 2.98 -20.04
N GLY A 138 -3.16 2.04 -19.52
CA GLY A 138 -2.74 0.66 -19.27
C GLY A 138 -2.97 -0.34 -20.40
N GLY A 139 -3.78 0.01 -21.39
CA GLY A 139 -4.28 -0.93 -22.39
C GLY A 139 -5.21 -1.99 -21.80
N LYS A 140 -5.89 -2.75 -22.67
CA LYS A 140 -6.98 -3.68 -22.32
C LYS A 140 -6.58 -4.75 -21.28
N SER A 141 -5.31 -5.12 -21.23
CA SER A 141 -4.79 -6.18 -20.37
C SER A 141 -4.50 -5.72 -18.94
N ASN A 142 -4.30 -4.42 -18.71
CA ASN A 142 -3.90 -3.88 -17.41
C ASN A 142 -4.89 -2.79 -16.97
N PRO A 143 -6.10 -3.18 -16.57
CA PRO A 143 -7.02 -2.24 -15.95
C PRO A 143 -6.49 -1.75 -14.60
N PHE A 144 -6.39 -0.44 -14.44
CA PHE A 144 -6.01 0.22 -13.21
C PHE A 144 -7.12 0.18 -12.17
N TYR A 145 -6.75 0.09 -10.89
CA TYR A 145 -7.67 0.31 -9.78
C TYR A 145 -6.93 0.74 -8.52
N MET A 146 -7.67 1.31 -7.56
CA MET A 146 -7.18 1.57 -6.21
C MET A 146 -7.96 0.72 -5.21
N THR A 147 -7.28 0.19 -4.20
CA THR A 147 -7.80 -0.86 -3.33
C THR A 147 -7.13 -0.86 -1.96
N THR A 148 -7.74 -1.54 -0.99
CA THR A 148 -7.10 -1.83 0.31
C THR A 148 -6.15 -3.04 0.25
N ASP A 149 -6.11 -3.79 -0.86
CA ASP A 149 -5.21 -4.94 -1.03
C ASP A 149 -3.83 -4.51 -1.54
N LYS A 150 -2.78 -4.76 -0.74
CA LYS A 150 -1.39 -4.46 -1.10
C LYS A 150 -0.90 -5.19 -2.34
N GLU A 151 -1.43 -6.38 -2.61
CA GLU A 151 -0.96 -7.18 -3.75
C GLU A 151 -1.63 -6.77 -5.05
N GLY A 152 -2.79 -6.11 -5.02
CA GLY A 152 -3.59 -5.94 -6.23
C GLY A 152 -4.13 -7.25 -6.80
N GLY A 153 -4.39 -7.28 -8.12
CA GLY A 153 -4.76 -8.51 -8.83
C GLY A 153 -6.10 -9.11 -8.40
N PHE A 154 -7.08 -8.28 -8.02
CA PHE A 154 -8.38 -8.71 -7.50
C PHE A 154 -9.03 -9.86 -8.29
N ALA A 155 -8.93 -9.88 -9.62
CA ALA A 155 -9.50 -10.94 -10.46
C ALA A 155 -8.97 -12.34 -10.09
N THR A 156 -7.70 -12.43 -9.66
CA THR A 156 -7.00 -13.68 -9.31
C THR A 156 -7.36 -14.22 -7.93
N LYS A 157 -8.00 -13.41 -7.09
CA LYS A 157 -8.30 -13.74 -5.70
C LYS A 157 -9.49 -14.70 -5.58
N ASN A 158 -9.48 -15.55 -4.56
CA ASN A 158 -10.62 -16.41 -4.23
C ASN A 158 -11.76 -15.60 -3.57
N THR A 159 -12.92 -16.24 -3.41
CA THR A 159 -14.14 -15.59 -2.88
C THR A 159 -13.95 -15.03 -1.46
N THR A 160 -13.20 -15.72 -0.60
CA THR A 160 -12.96 -15.31 0.79
C THR A 160 -12.04 -14.09 0.85
N GLU A 161 -10.99 -14.08 0.03
CA GLU A 161 -10.12 -12.92 -0.12
C GLU A 161 -10.91 -11.71 -0.62
N LYS A 162 -11.68 -11.88 -1.71
CA LYS A 162 -12.49 -10.81 -2.31
C LYS A 162 -13.44 -10.13 -1.32
N LYS A 163 -14.02 -10.88 -0.37
CA LYS A 163 -14.92 -10.33 0.68
C LYS A 163 -14.22 -9.35 1.63
N ASN A 164 -12.90 -9.44 1.78
CA ASN A 164 -12.12 -8.59 2.68
C ASN A 164 -11.41 -7.44 1.95
N ILE A 165 -11.61 -7.30 0.63
CA ILE A 165 -10.94 -6.30 -0.19
C ILE A 165 -11.95 -5.23 -0.59
N ILE A 166 -11.60 -3.97 -0.33
CA ILE A 166 -12.39 -2.82 -0.75
C ILE A 166 -11.77 -2.28 -2.04
N ASN A 167 -12.60 -2.13 -3.07
CA ASN A 167 -12.25 -1.41 -4.29
C ASN A 167 -12.63 0.06 -4.08
N ILE A 168 -11.62 0.93 -4.07
CA ILE A 168 -11.77 2.36 -3.81
C ILE A 168 -12.11 3.08 -5.12
N LEU A 169 -11.34 2.83 -6.19
CA LEU A 169 -11.51 3.41 -7.53
C LEU A 169 -11.20 2.38 -8.63
N GLY A 170 -11.54 2.66 -9.89
CA GLY A 170 -11.13 1.86 -11.06
C GLY A 170 -12.14 0.82 -11.55
N ASP A 171 -13.44 1.11 -11.38
CA ASP A 171 -14.62 0.42 -11.92
C ASP A 171 -14.43 -1.07 -12.28
N LYS A 172 -14.05 -1.88 -11.28
CA LYS A 172 -13.99 -3.35 -11.36
C LYS A 172 -13.27 -3.91 -12.59
N GLY A 173 -12.22 -3.24 -13.06
CA GLY A 173 -11.42 -3.72 -14.18
C GLY A 173 -11.70 -3.05 -15.53
N GLN A 174 -12.40 -1.91 -15.56
CA GLN A 174 -12.69 -1.16 -16.78
C GLN A 174 -11.72 -0.01 -17.09
N ALA A 175 -10.94 0.46 -16.11
CA ALA A 175 -10.05 1.60 -16.29
C ALA A 175 -8.77 1.21 -17.07
N VAL A 176 -8.87 1.05 -18.39
CA VAL A 176 -7.80 0.52 -19.25
C VAL A 176 -7.09 1.58 -20.10
N GLY A 177 -7.83 2.55 -20.67
CA GLY A 177 -7.28 3.53 -21.61
C GLY A 177 -6.55 2.93 -22.82
N GLN A 178 -5.98 3.78 -23.68
CA GLN A 178 -5.01 3.34 -24.68
C GLN A 178 -3.66 3.09 -24.03
N LEU A 179 -2.91 2.09 -24.51
CA LEU A 179 -1.61 1.74 -23.95
C LEU A 179 -0.58 2.85 -24.22
N CYS A 180 0.05 3.34 -23.16
CA CYS A 180 1.32 4.06 -23.21
C CYS A 180 2.30 3.34 -22.30
N GLU A 181 3.49 3.06 -22.80
CA GLU A 181 4.43 2.18 -22.12
C GLU A 181 5.87 2.68 -22.24
N HIS A 182 6.58 2.75 -21.13
CA HIS A 182 8.03 2.90 -21.11
C HIS A 182 8.68 1.61 -21.58
N ALA A 183 9.59 1.70 -22.55
CA ALA A 183 10.38 0.59 -23.04
C ALA A 183 11.86 0.92 -22.90
N MET A 184 12.70 -0.11 -22.70
CA MET A 184 14.15 0.09 -22.74
C MET A 184 14.57 0.44 -24.15
N VAL A 185 15.48 1.42 -24.28
CA VAL A 185 16.06 1.78 -25.58
C VAL A 185 16.98 0.67 -26.09
N ASN A 186 17.68 0.00 -25.17
CA ASN A 186 18.52 -1.16 -25.44
C ASN A 186 18.13 -2.32 -24.52
N ASP A 187 17.58 -3.39 -25.09
CA ASP A 187 17.11 -4.58 -24.35
C ASP A 187 18.24 -5.38 -23.67
N GLN A 188 19.51 -5.08 -23.97
CA GLN A 188 20.68 -5.68 -23.31
C GLN A 188 21.09 -4.93 -22.03
N THR A 189 20.47 -3.79 -21.75
CA THR A 189 20.73 -3.02 -20.54
C THR A 189 20.30 -3.82 -19.33
N ASP A 190 21.23 -4.12 -18.43
CA ASP A 190 20.93 -4.76 -17.16
C ASP A 190 20.44 -3.70 -16.15
N PRO A 191 19.16 -3.71 -15.74
CA PRO A 191 18.66 -2.77 -14.73
C PRO A 191 19.39 -2.90 -13.40
N ASP A 192 19.88 -4.10 -13.03
CA ASP A 192 20.56 -4.29 -11.75
C ASP A 192 21.97 -3.66 -11.72
N SER A 193 22.47 -3.19 -12.86
CA SER A 193 23.74 -2.43 -12.93
C SER A 193 23.64 -0.99 -12.40
N PHE A 194 22.43 -0.43 -12.25
CA PHE A 194 22.22 0.94 -11.77
C PHE A 194 22.07 1.02 -10.25
N ALA A 195 22.43 2.17 -9.67
CA ALA A 195 22.34 2.41 -8.23
C ALA A 195 20.90 2.60 -7.75
N ASP A 196 20.10 3.33 -8.53
CA ASP A 196 18.69 3.60 -8.27
C ASP A 196 17.89 3.81 -9.57
N PHE A 197 16.59 4.08 -9.42
CA PHE A 197 15.71 4.35 -10.55
C PHE A 197 16.06 5.64 -11.31
N SER A 198 16.59 6.66 -10.63
CA SER A 198 16.97 7.92 -11.26
C SER A 198 18.08 7.70 -12.29
N ASP A 199 19.06 6.86 -11.96
CA ASP A 199 20.13 6.46 -12.87
C ASP A 199 19.66 5.53 -14.00
N PHE A 200 18.65 4.69 -13.74
CA PHE A 200 18.10 3.77 -14.74
C PHE A 200 17.17 4.46 -15.74
N SER A 201 16.30 5.35 -15.28
CA SER A 201 15.21 5.95 -16.06
C SER A 201 15.61 6.63 -17.39
N PRO A 202 16.80 7.23 -17.57
CA PRO A 202 17.23 7.79 -18.85
C PRO A 202 17.35 6.77 -19.98
N ASN A 203 17.42 5.47 -19.64
CA ASN A 203 17.46 4.37 -20.61
C ASN A 203 16.06 3.95 -21.08
N LEU A 204 15.01 4.64 -20.64
CA LEU A 204 13.63 4.37 -21.00
C LEU A 204 13.12 5.41 -22.01
N VAL A 205 12.32 4.93 -22.96
CA VAL A 205 11.54 5.78 -23.88
C VAL A 205 10.06 5.49 -23.71
N LEU A 206 9.25 6.55 -23.60
CA LEU A 206 7.80 6.42 -23.51
C LEU A 206 7.19 6.27 -24.91
N ASN A 207 6.68 5.07 -25.19
CA ASN A 207 5.98 4.75 -26.43
C ASN A 207 4.47 4.92 -26.25
N CYS A 208 3.88 5.79 -27.05
CA CYS A 208 2.44 6.07 -27.05
C CYS A 208 1.87 6.15 -28.48
N PRO A 209 0.59 5.78 -28.67
CA PRO A 209 -0.15 6.08 -29.89
C PRO A 209 -0.21 7.59 -30.18
N SER A 210 -0.25 7.98 -31.46
CA SER A 210 -0.29 9.39 -31.87
C SER A 210 -1.56 10.12 -31.41
N LYS A 211 -2.70 9.43 -31.36
CA LYS A 211 -3.94 9.92 -30.73
C LYS A 211 -4.09 9.18 -29.42
N LYS A 212 -3.89 9.85 -28.29
CA LYS A 212 -3.98 9.29 -26.94
C LYS A 212 -5.39 9.51 -26.38
N ARG A 213 -6.00 8.43 -25.89
CA ARG A 213 -7.24 8.45 -25.10
C ARG A 213 -6.99 7.69 -23.82
N SER A 214 -6.84 8.43 -22.74
CA SER A 214 -6.84 7.88 -21.39
C SER A 214 -8.23 7.37 -21.03
N PHE A 215 -8.27 6.49 -20.03
CA PHE A 215 -9.45 6.37 -19.20
C PHE A 215 -9.28 7.35 -18.04
N GLU A 216 -10.21 8.29 -17.89
CA GLU A 216 -10.14 9.33 -16.87
C GLU A 216 -10.93 8.91 -15.63
N ILE A 217 -10.31 9.00 -14.46
CA ILE A 217 -10.98 8.82 -13.17
C ILE A 217 -10.91 10.15 -12.41
N LYS A 218 -12.05 10.83 -12.28
CA LYS A 218 -12.16 12.00 -11.40
C LYS A 218 -12.51 11.57 -9.99
N TRP A 219 -11.74 12.03 -9.02
CA TRP A 219 -11.92 11.66 -7.63
C TRP A 219 -11.73 12.84 -6.68
N GLY A 220 -12.68 13.02 -5.76
CA GLY A 220 -12.53 13.91 -4.62
C GLY A 220 -11.87 13.15 -3.48
N ALA A 221 -10.72 13.63 -3.00
CA ALA A 221 -10.00 13.00 -1.89
C ALA A 221 -10.63 13.37 -0.53
N ASP A 222 -11.92 13.13 -0.33
CA ASP A 222 -12.68 13.59 0.83
C ASP A 222 -12.98 12.47 1.85
N THR A 223 -12.62 11.23 1.56
CA THR A 223 -12.71 10.12 2.52
C THR A 223 -11.97 10.50 3.80
N THR A 224 -12.44 10.09 4.99
CA THR A 224 -11.73 10.31 6.26
C THR A 224 -11.23 9.03 6.92
N ASP A 225 -11.60 7.89 6.36
CA ASP A 225 -11.48 6.60 7.05
C ASP A 225 -10.28 5.78 6.56
N LEU A 226 -9.65 6.21 5.46
CA LEU A 226 -8.47 5.58 4.88
C LEU A 226 -7.32 6.58 4.78
N ASN A 227 -6.19 6.23 5.39
CA ASN A 227 -4.92 6.98 5.27
C ASN A 227 -3.95 6.30 4.32
N ASP A 228 -3.86 4.97 4.38
CA ASP A 228 -2.97 4.18 3.53
C ASP A 228 -3.82 3.18 2.75
N PHE A 229 -3.60 3.11 1.44
CA PHE A 229 -4.19 2.13 0.54
C PHE A 229 -3.24 1.91 -0.65
N TYR A 230 -3.67 1.22 -1.70
CA TYR A 230 -2.80 0.79 -2.78
C TYR A 230 -3.44 1.04 -4.15
N TYR A 231 -2.60 1.13 -5.17
CA TYR A 231 -3.01 1.11 -6.57
C TYR A 231 -2.38 -0.08 -7.27
N GLY A 232 -2.95 -0.51 -8.39
CA GLY A 232 -2.37 -1.61 -9.15
C GLY A 232 -3.20 -2.04 -10.35
N SER A 233 -2.89 -3.24 -10.86
CA SER A 233 -3.69 -3.89 -11.89
C SER A 233 -4.79 -4.73 -11.25
N TYR A 234 -6.02 -4.63 -11.75
CA TYR A 234 -7.12 -5.47 -11.29
C TYR A 234 -6.90 -6.95 -11.68
N LYS A 235 -6.08 -7.22 -12.70
CA LYS A 235 -5.86 -8.58 -13.26
C LYS A 235 -4.55 -9.23 -12.83
N ALA A 236 -3.56 -8.46 -12.38
CA ALA A 236 -2.24 -8.96 -12.03
C ALA A 236 -1.77 -8.39 -10.69
N LYS A 237 -1.07 -9.23 -9.91
CA LYS A 237 -0.56 -8.86 -8.60
C LYS A 237 0.73 -8.05 -8.71
N PHE A 238 1.03 -7.27 -7.69
CA PHE A 238 2.29 -6.55 -7.44
C PHE A 238 2.71 -5.55 -8.53
N MET A 239 1.80 -5.16 -9.41
CA MET A 239 2.06 -4.20 -10.48
C MET A 239 2.03 -2.74 -10.03
N GLY A 240 1.54 -2.41 -8.84
CA GLY A 240 1.41 -1.01 -8.40
C GLY A 240 2.09 -0.74 -7.08
N GLY A 241 1.69 0.33 -6.40
CA GLY A 241 2.37 0.84 -5.23
C GLY A 241 1.41 1.29 -4.14
N LYS A 242 1.98 1.92 -3.12
CA LYS A 242 1.24 2.47 -1.99
C LYS A 242 0.72 3.88 -2.32
N VAL A 243 -0.47 4.18 -1.82
CA VAL A 243 -1.02 5.53 -1.76
C VAL A 243 -1.15 5.94 -0.30
N ARG A 244 -0.67 7.13 0.02
CA ARG A 244 -0.81 7.76 1.32
C ARG A 244 -1.61 9.04 1.18
N LEU A 245 -2.70 9.12 1.92
CA LEU A 245 -3.63 10.25 1.91
C LEU A 245 -3.51 11.04 3.23
N CYS A 246 -2.92 12.22 3.15
CA CYS A 246 -2.70 13.12 4.27
C CYS A 246 -3.79 14.19 4.35
N ASP A 247 -4.02 14.76 5.53
CA ASP A 247 -4.86 15.97 5.63
C ASP A 247 -4.13 17.19 5.05
N ARG A 248 -2.81 17.26 5.29
CA ARG A 248 -1.87 18.17 4.64
C ARG A 248 -0.53 17.47 4.48
N ILE A 249 0.15 17.73 3.36
CA ILE A 249 1.53 17.25 3.15
C ILE A 249 2.49 18.38 3.53
N ASP A 250 3.48 18.06 4.34
CA ASP A 250 4.67 18.88 4.54
C ASP A 250 5.79 18.28 3.69
N ASP A 251 6.14 18.96 2.61
CA ASP A 251 7.09 18.57 1.58
C ASP A 251 8.36 19.42 1.63
N SER A 252 8.67 20.04 2.79
CA SER A 252 9.90 20.81 2.97
C SER A 252 11.18 20.00 2.72
N ASP A 253 11.09 18.69 2.95
CA ASP A 253 12.09 17.69 2.55
C ASP A 253 11.39 16.65 1.68
N GLU A 254 11.67 16.67 0.37
CA GLU A 254 11.09 15.75 -0.61
C GLU A 254 11.48 14.29 -0.33
N ASN A 255 12.62 14.06 0.33
CA ASN A 255 13.07 12.73 0.70
C ASN A 255 12.40 12.23 1.99
N ASP A 256 11.89 13.12 2.84
CA ASP A 256 11.16 12.80 4.08
C ASP A 256 9.86 13.61 4.23
N PRO A 257 8.88 13.44 3.32
CA PRO A 257 7.61 14.16 3.41
C PRO A 257 6.82 13.68 4.63
N LYS A 258 6.15 14.62 5.29
CA LYS A 258 5.38 14.34 6.51
C LYS A 258 3.88 14.53 6.27
N CYS A 259 3.10 13.52 6.64
CA CYS A 259 1.65 13.67 6.72
C CYS A 259 1.29 14.45 7.98
N LEU A 260 0.88 15.71 7.81
CA LEU A 260 0.25 16.47 8.86
C LEU A 260 -1.21 16.04 9.00
N ARG A 261 -1.66 15.86 10.24
CA ARG A 261 -3.03 15.47 10.58
C ARG A 261 -3.71 16.57 11.37
N PHE A 262 -4.93 16.92 11.00
CA PHE A 262 -5.75 17.77 11.85
C PHE A 262 -6.24 16.93 13.04
N LYS A 263 -5.92 17.36 14.27
CA LYS A 263 -6.56 16.79 15.46
C LYS A 263 -8.07 17.03 15.30
N LYS A 264 -8.87 15.97 15.15
CA LYS A 264 -10.33 16.08 15.24
C LYS A 264 -10.67 16.66 16.62
N SER A 265 -10.87 17.97 16.71
CA SER A 265 -11.48 18.56 17.89
C SER A 265 -12.91 18.01 17.95
N LYS A 266 -13.20 17.14 18.92
CA LYS A 266 -14.58 16.77 19.24
C LYS A 266 -15.32 18.06 19.59
N LYS A 267 -16.04 18.64 18.64
CA LYS A 267 -17.10 19.62 18.94
C LYS A 267 -18.18 18.84 19.67
N ILE A 268 -18.13 18.83 21.00
CA ILE A 268 -19.29 18.45 21.81
C ILE A 268 -20.29 19.58 21.63
N VAL A 269 -21.21 19.42 20.68
CA VAL A 269 -22.42 20.24 20.64
C VAL A 269 -23.29 19.73 21.78
N LYS A 270 -23.13 20.32 22.97
CA LYS A 270 -24.13 20.20 24.03
C LYS A 270 -25.32 21.04 23.59
N THR A 271 -26.34 20.41 23.03
CA THR A 271 -27.69 20.98 23.03
C THR A 271 -28.17 20.88 24.47
N VAL A 272 -28.25 22.03 25.16
CA VAL A 272 -29.01 22.14 26.40
C VAL A 272 -30.47 22.24 25.97
N LEU A 273 -31.26 21.22 26.29
CA LEU A 273 -32.72 21.31 26.28
C LEU A 273 -33.18 22.08 27.51
#